data_AF-A0A7S2LGY6-F1
#
_entry.id   AF-A0A7S2LGY6-F1
#
_cell.length_a   1.000
_cell.length_b   1.000
_cell.length_c   1.000
_cell.angle_alpha   90.00
_cell.angle_beta   90.00
_cell.angle_gamma   90.00
#
_symmetry.space_group_name_H-M   'P 1'
#
loop_
_entity.id
_entity.type
_entity.pdbx_description
1 polymer ?
#
loop_
_entity_poly.entity_id
_entity_poly.type
_entity_poly.pdbx_seq_one_letter_code
_entity_poly.pdbx_strand_id
1 'polypeptide(L)'
;TTGPTRTPSVDPSRKPTSSPSATPSATPTVPDSNNPSNNRSNAPSKEIVLILPPTVAPTNIPSLAPSTSYAPSFPCNMTPQLRSDQLVDIIHNVSLSTSAIDIVDMFHYEMTPQFRAASWLVNEDAFHVCPSSSNVVQRYVVALIYFQMNGNNWTNCAAASASSMCEVDNQALKGDPFLSASHECSWAFLICDSNERITNVEIDANNLSGQ
;
A
#
# COMPACT_ATOMS: atom_id res chain seq x y z
N THR A 1 4.00 -72.17 -2.51
CA THR A 1 3.15 -72.18 -1.29
C THR A 1 2.63 -70.76 -1.10
N THR A 2 1.59 -70.39 -1.86
CA THR A 2 0.15 -70.35 -1.49
C THR A 2 -0.25 -69.04 -0.80
N GLY A 3 -0.91 -68.15 -1.55
CA GLY A 3 -1.77 -67.09 -1.00
C GLY A 3 -3.04 -67.67 -0.34
N PRO A 4 -4.02 -66.82 0.05
CA PRO A 4 -4.88 -66.22 -0.97
C PRO A 4 -5.35 -64.77 -0.75
N THR A 5 -5.75 -64.19 -1.88
CA THR A 5 -6.59 -63.01 -2.17
C THR A 5 -7.97 -63.03 -1.51
N ARG A 6 -8.57 -61.84 -1.24
CA ARG A 6 -9.99 -61.50 -1.51
C ARG A 6 -10.35 -60.02 -1.24
N THR A 7 -10.53 -59.25 -2.30
CA THR A 7 -11.69 -58.35 -2.51
C THR A 7 -12.75 -59.15 -3.31
N PRO A 8 -13.98 -58.67 -3.67
CA PRO A 8 -14.68 -57.38 -3.45
C PRO A 8 -16.17 -57.52 -3.00
N SER A 9 -16.89 -56.41 -2.77
CA SER A 9 -18.26 -56.21 -3.31
C SER A 9 -18.74 -54.76 -3.18
N VAL A 10 -19.35 -54.29 -4.26
CA VAL A 10 -19.90 -52.94 -4.50
C VAL A 10 -21.44 -53.02 -4.44
N ASP A 11 -22.06 -51.85 -4.25
CA ASP A 11 -23.35 -51.40 -4.82
C ASP A 11 -24.61 -51.39 -3.90
N PRO A 12 -25.69 -50.64 -4.25
CA PRO A 12 -25.87 -49.22 -3.92
C PRO A 12 -27.25 -48.91 -3.29
N SER A 13 -27.45 -47.69 -2.77
CA SER A 13 -28.78 -47.07 -2.85
C SER A 13 -28.71 -45.54 -2.93
N ARG A 14 -29.25 -45.04 -4.05
CA ARG A 14 -29.57 -43.63 -4.36
C ARG A 14 -30.88 -43.27 -3.62
N LYS A 15 -31.36 -42.03 -3.40
CA LYS A 15 -31.41 -40.79 -4.21
C LYS A 15 -32.25 -39.74 -3.41
N PRO A 16 -32.65 -38.56 -3.95
CA PRO A 16 -32.04 -37.22 -3.85
C PRO A 16 -32.95 -36.15 -3.17
N THR A 17 -32.62 -34.85 -3.40
CA THR A 17 -33.38 -33.56 -3.23
C THR A 17 -33.05 -32.75 -1.98
N SER A 18 -32.86 -31.42 -2.00
CA SER A 18 -32.90 -30.39 -3.06
C SER A 18 -32.34 -29.05 -2.52
N SER A 19 -31.52 -28.38 -3.33
CA SER A 19 -31.21 -26.93 -3.46
C SER A 19 -31.01 -25.98 -2.24
N PRO A 20 -30.06 -25.02 -2.36
CA PRO A 20 -29.90 -23.92 -1.42
C PRO A 20 -30.88 -22.77 -1.73
N SER A 21 -31.38 -22.10 -0.69
CA SER A 21 -32.06 -20.81 -0.84
C SER A 21 -31.38 -19.79 0.06
N ALA A 22 -30.72 -18.83 -0.59
CA ALA A 22 -30.22 -17.62 0.03
C ALA A 22 -31.37 -16.60 0.11
N THR A 23 -31.56 -16.02 1.29
CA THR A 23 -32.31 -14.77 1.46
C THR A 23 -31.60 -13.90 2.51
N PRO A 24 -31.05 -12.74 2.11
CA PRO A 24 -30.77 -11.66 3.03
C PRO A 24 -32.06 -10.85 3.25
N SER A 25 -32.36 -10.52 4.50
CA SER A 25 -33.43 -9.59 4.86
C SER A 25 -32.84 -8.44 5.67
N ALA A 26 -32.61 -7.31 5.00
CA ALA A 26 -32.50 -6.01 5.65
C ALA A 26 -32.72 -4.92 4.60
N THR A 27 -33.90 -4.31 4.57
CA THR A 27 -34.00 -2.89 4.22
C THR A 27 -35.27 -2.26 4.83
N PRO A 28 -35.20 -1.02 5.35
CA PRO A 28 -36.35 -0.27 5.85
C PRO A 28 -37.15 0.41 4.73
N THR A 29 -38.45 0.55 4.96
CA THR A 29 -39.40 1.44 4.24
C THR A 29 -39.14 2.90 4.68
N VAL A 30 -39.30 4.02 3.95
CA VAL A 30 -40.24 4.57 2.91
C VAL A 30 -39.62 5.95 2.40
N PRO A 31 -40.22 6.78 1.50
CA PRO A 31 -40.54 6.68 0.06
C PRO A 31 -39.94 7.80 -0.87
N ASP A 32 -40.15 7.59 -2.18
CA ASP A 32 -40.47 8.50 -3.31
C ASP A 32 -39.57 9.67 -3.76
N SER A 33 -39.05 9.55 -5.00
CA SER A 33 -39.04 10.65 -5.96
C SER A 33 -39.17 10.13 -7.40
N ASN A 34 -40.18 10.63 -8.11
CA ASN A 34 -40.58 10.25 -9.47
C ASN A 34 -39.66 10.87 -10.56
N ASN A 35 -39.05 10.03 -11.39
CA ASN A 35 -39.02 10.02 -12.88
C ASN A 35 -38.69 11.30 -13.72
N PRO A 36 -38.33 11.21 -15.01
CA PRO A 36 -37.20 10.56 -15.70
C PRO A 36 -36.26 11.53 -16.47
N SER A 37 -35.15 10.95 -16.90
CA SER A 37 -34.19 11.33 -17.95
C SER A 37 -34.76 11.93 -19.23
N ASN A 38 -34.06 12.92 -19.82
CA ASN A 38 -34.03 13.07 -21.28
C ASN A 38 -32.71 13.67 -21.78
N ASN A 39 -32.18 13.03 -22.83
CA ASN A 39 -30.85 13.20 -23.41
C ASN A 39 -30.81 14.25 -24.54
N ARG A 40 -29.70 15.01 -24.58
CA ARG A 40 -28.86 15.40 -25.74
C ARG A 40 -29.38 16.34 -26.86
N SER A 41 -28.62 17.45 -26.99
CA SER A 41 -28.22 18.28 -28.15
C SER A 41 -29.18 18.62 -29.29
N ASN A 42 -29.29 19.92 -29.62
CA ASN A 42 -28.82 20.52 -30.90
C ASN A 42 -29.24 22.00 -31.00
N ALA A 43 -28.28 22.91 -31.18
CA ALA A 43 -28.49 24.28 -31.66
C ALA A 43 -28.50 24.31 -33.20
N PRO A 44 -29.16 25.30 -33.82
CA PRO A 44 -28.40 26.20 -34.70
C PRO A 44 -28.85 27.69 -34.69
N SER A 45 -27.91 28.51 -35.16
CA SER A 45 -27.76 29.98 -35.14
C SER A 45 -28.84 30.84 -35.81
N LYS A 46 -28.95 32.10 -35.36
CA LYS A 46 -29.24 33.28 -36.20
C LYS A 46 -28.56 34.55 -35.64
N GLU A 47 -28.06 35.35 -36.57
CA GLU A 47 -27.08 36.45 -36.51
C GLU A 47 -27.51 37.70 -35.70
N ILE A 48 -26.51 38.48 -35.23
CA ILE A 48 -26.29 39.90 -35.62
C ILE A 48 -24.90 40.38 -35.14
N VAL A 49 -24.31 41.29 -35.92
CA VAL A 49 -22.89 41.57 -36.16
C VAL A 49 -22.33 42.79 -35.37
N LEU A 50 -21.10 42.62 -34.85
CA LEU A 50 -19.95 43.52 -34.59
C LEU A 50 -20.12 45.03 -34.29
N ILE A 51 -19.52 45.49 -33.17
CA ILE A 51 -18.67 46.71 -33.11
C ILE A 51 -17.60 46.58 -31.98
N LEU A 52 -16.31 46.81 -32.30
CA LEU A 52 -15.14 47.07 -31.41
C LEU A 52 -14.55 48.43 -31.87
N PRO A 53 -13.85 49.26 -31.04
CA PRO A 53 -12.48 48.96 -30.58
C PRO A 53 -12.08 49.66 -29.22
N PRO A 54 -10.79 49.87 -28.87
CA PRO A 54 -10.16 49.36 -27.64
C PRO A 54 -10.06 50.40 -26.50
N THR A 55 -9.93 49.95 -25.25
CA THR A 55 -9.45 50.81 -24.15
C THR A 55 -8.27 50.12 -23.48
N VAL A 56 -7.07 50.56 -23.86
CA VAL A 56 -5.83 50.26 -23.14
C VAL A 56 -5.76 51.20 -21.94
N ALA A 57 -5.70 50.65 -20.73
CA ALA A 57 -5.21 51.35 -19.56
C ALA A 57 -4.23 50.44 -18.82
N PRO A 58 -3.00 50.89 -18.50
CA PRO A 58 -1.99 50.08 -17.83
C PRO A 58 -2.16 50.17 -16.32
N THR A 59 -1.97 49.06 -15.59
CA THR A 59 -1.79 49.13 -14.13
C THR A 59 -0.89 48.00 -13.62
N ASN A 60 0.41 48.30 -13.60
CA ASN A 60 1.42 47.94 -12.60
C ASN A 60 1.34 46.58 -11.89
N ILE A 61 2.22 45.66 -12.31
CA ILE A 61 2.89 44.65 -11.48
C ILE A 61 4.25 45.30 -11.09
N PRO A 62 4.85 45.20 -9.86
CA PRO A 62 4.86 44.06 -8.92
C PRO A 62 4.76 44.39 -7.41
N SER A 63 4.26 43.44 -6.61
CA SER A 63 4.75 43.28 -5.24
C SER A 63 5.40 41.91 -5.10
N LEU A 64 6.72 41.92 -5.18
CA LEU A 64 7.62 40.86 -4.73
C LEU A 64 7.48 40.74 -3.20
N ALA A 65 6.57 39.88 -2.75
CA ALA A 65 6.66 39.31 -1.42
C ALA A 65 6.47 37.79 -1.59
N PRO A 66 7.45 36.95 -1.25
CA PRO A 66 7.15 35.56 -1.07
C PRO A 66 6.16 35.49 0.10
N SER A 67 4.91 35.17 -0.19
CA SER A 67 4.01 34.65 0.82
C SER A 67 4.64 33.36 1.31
N THR A 68 5.46 33.44 2.36
CA THR A 68 5.79 32.29 3.20
C THR A 68 4.50 31.93 3.93
N SER A 69 3.57 31.33 3.17
CA SER A 69 2.57 30.44 3.69
C SER A 69 3.38 29.36 4.39
N TYR A 70 3.44 29.46 5.71
CA TYR A 70 3.87 28.39 6.58
C TYR A 70 2.84 27.28 6.42
N ALA A 71 2.86 26.60 5.27
CA ALA A 71 2.35 25.25 5.17
C ALA A 71 3.03 24.50 6.32
N PRO A 72 2.27 23.77 7.15
CA PRO A 72 2.85 23.11 8.31
C PRO A 72 4.06 22.33 7.85
N SER A 73 5.22 22.60 8.49
CA SER A 73 6.43 21.84 8.23
C SER A 73 6.13 20.41 8.65
N PHE A 74 5.69 19.61 7.67
CA PHE A 74 5.63 18.16 7.75
C PHE A 74 7.03 17.67 8.17
N PRO A 75 7.17 16.49 8.81
CA PRO A 75 8.48 15.96 9.17
C PRO A 75 9.50 16.21 8.05
N CYS A 76 10.70 16.66 8.45
CA CYS A 76 11.82 17.02 7.57
C CYS A 76 11.86 18.46 7.01
N ASN A 77 10.99 19.38 7.47
CA ASN A 77 10.99 20.80 7.06
C ASN A 77 10.82 20.99 5.54
N MET A 78 9.96 20.17 4.94
CA MET A 78 9.64 20.19 3.50
C MET A 78 8.17 19.87 3.28
N THR A 79 7.68 20.05 2.06
CA THR A 79 6.31 19.67 1.70
C THR A 79 6.20 18.15 1.55
N PRO A 80 5.00 17.56 1.78
CA PRO A 80 4.78 16.12 1.55
C PRO A 80 5.16 15.68 0.13
N GLN A 81 4.78 16.45 -0.90
CA GLN A 81 5.18 16.20 -2.29
C GLN A 81 6.70 16.12 -2.45
N LEU A 82 7.44 17.12 -1.95
CA LEU A 82 8.89 17.12 -2.07
C LEU A 82 9.54 15.97 -1.32
N ARG A 83 9.00 15.57 -0.15
CA ARG A 83 9.45 14.39 0.58
C ARG A 83 9.27 13.14 -0.26
N SER A 84 8.08 12.94 -0.81
CA SER A 84 7.75 11.78 -1.62
C SER A 84 8.63 11.68 -2.87
N ASP A 85 8.80 12.78 -3.60
CA ASP A 85 9.65 12.83 -4.80
C ASP A 85 11.09 12.42 -4.48
N GLN A 86 11.68 12.99 -3.42
CA GLN A 86 13.05 12.66 -3.02
C GLN A 86 13.20 11.21 -2.50
N LEU A 87 12.20 10.68 -1.80
CA LEU A 87 12.23 9.27 -1.37
C LEU A 87 12.13 8.31 -2.56
N VAL A 88 11.26 8.61 -3.52
CA VAL A 88 11.13 7.81 -4.75
C VAL A 88 12.44 7.78 -5.52
N ASP A 89 13.13 8.92 -5.66
CA ASP A 89 14.43 8.99 -6.32
C ASP A 89 15.49 8.10 -5.63
N ILE A 90 15.55 8.13 -4.30
CA ILE A 90 16.46 7.28 -3.52
C ILE A 90 16.13 5.79 -3.72
N ILE A 91 14.85 5.42 -3.59
CA ILE A 91 14.39 4.02 -3.71
C ILE A 91 14.60 3.48 -5.11
N HIS A 92 14.36 4.30 -6.13
CA HIS A 92 14.59 3.93 -7.52
C HIS A 92 16.03 3.51 -7.74
N ASN A 93 17.00 4.28 -7.22
CA ASN A 93 18.42 3.95 -7.34
C ASN A 93 18.83 2.65 -6.62
N VAL A 94 18.14 2.28 -5.54
CA VAL A 94 18.37 1.01 -4.83
C VAL A 94 17.77 -0.18 -5.58
N SER A 95 16.64 0.03 -6.27
CA SER A 95 15.84 -1.05 -6.87
C SER A 95 16.30 -1.45 -8.28
N LEU A 96 17.38 -0.86 -8.81
CA LEU A 96 17.92 -1.19 -10.13
C LEU A 96 18.65 -2.55 -10.13
N SER A 97 17.86 -3.63 -10.12
CA SER A 97 18.22 -4.90 -10.76
C SER A 97 17.37 -5.02 -12.03
N THR A 98 18.05 -5.02 -13.16
CA THR A 98 17.49 -5.08 -14.51
C THR A 98 16.53 -6.25 -14.73
N SER A 99 15.25 -5.95 -14.84
CA SER A 99 14.39 -6.51 -15.88
C SER A 99 13.34 -5.45 -16.20
N ALA A 100 13.24 -5.12 -17.48
CA ALA A 100 12.48 -4.01 -18.03
C ALA A 100 11.15 -3.75 -17.32
N ILE A 101 10.89 -2.47 -17.04
CA ILE A 101 9.54 -1.95 -16.88
C ILE A 101 8.85 -2.17 -18.22
N ASP A 102 8.28 -3.37 -18.40
CA ASP A 102 7.37 -3.65 -19.48
C ASP A 102 6.06 -2.96 -19.11
N ILE A 103 5.62 -2.05 -19.98
CA ILE A 103 4.49 -1.14 -19.80
C ILE A 103 3.16 -1.93 -19.63
N VAL A 104 3.20 -3.25 -19.81
CA VAL A 104 2.11 -4.22 -19.60
C VAL A 104 1.96 -4.63 -18.12
N ASP A 105 2.98 -4.43 -17.28
CA ASP A 105 2.98 -4.87 -15.88
C ASP A 105 2.42 -3.82 -14.90
N MET A 106 2.02 -2.64 -15.38
CA MET A 106 1.53 -1.54 -14.53
C MET A 106 0.35 -1.93 -13.62
N PHE A 107 -0.49 -2.90 -14.03
CA PHE A 107 -1.59 -3.43 -13.21
C PHE A 107 -1.17 -4.53 -12.21
N HIS A 108 -0.03 -5.20 -12.40
CA HIS A 108 0.56 -6.13 -11.42
C HIS A 108 1.65 -5.46 -10.56
N TYR A 109 2.13 -4.29 -10.98
CA TYR A 109 3.12 -3.49 -10.29
C TYR A 109 2.67 -3.15 -8.87
N GLU A 110 1.39 -2.82 -8.68
CA GLU A 110 0.81 -2.51 -7.36
C GLU A 110 0.88 -3.67 -6.35
N MET A 111 1.09 -4.89 -6.84
CA MET A 111 1.16 -6.09 -6.02
C MET A 111 2.58 -6.61 -5.79
N THR A 112 3.57 -6.06 -6.47
CA THR A 112 4.96 -6.45 -6.27
C THR A 112 5.45 -6.09 -4.86
N PRO A 113 6.31 -6.91 -4.23
CA PRO A 113 6.92 -6.56 -2.95
C PRO A 113 7.66 -5.21 -2.98
N GLN A 114 8.32 -4.89 -4.10
CA GLN A 114 9.04 -3.63 -4.32
C GLN A 114 8.11 -2.44 -4.27
N PHE A 115 7.00 -2.48 -5.03
CA PHE A 115 6.01 -1.42 -4.98
C PHE A 115 5.38 -1.28 -3.60
N ARG A 116 5.02 -2.39 -2.95
CA ARG A 116 4.41 -2.33 -1.60
C ARG A 116 5.37 -1.71 -0.59
N ALA A 117 6.64 -2.09 -0.61
CA ALA A 117 7.67 -1.51 0.24
C ALA A 117 7.87 -0.01 -0.02
N ALA A 118 7.96 0.37 -1.29
CA ALA A 118 8.13 1.78 -1.69
C ALA A 118 6.90 2.62 -1.33
N SER A 119 5.70 2.14 -1.67
CA SER A 119 4.43 2.79 -1.36
C SER A 119 4.26 2.96 0.15
N TRP A 120 4.55 1.92 0.94
CA TRP A 120 4.50 2.00 2.39
C TRP A 120 5.49 3.06 2.93
N LEU A 121 6.75 3.06 2.48
CA LEU A 121 7.75 4.01 2.98
C LEU A 121 7.39 5.47 2.65
N VAL A 122 6.80 5.69 1.48
CA VAL A 122 6.43 7.02 0.99
C VAL A 122 5.13 7.52 1.63
N ASN A 123 4.13 6.66 1.79
CA ASN A 123 2.76 7.08 2.12
C ASN A 123 2.32 6.73 3.55
N GLU A 124 2.84 5.63 4.11
CA GLU A 124 2.28 5.03 5.33
C GLU A 124 3.27 4.99 6.50
N ASP A 125 4.57 5.12 6.22
CA ASP A 125 5.62 5.13 7.23
C ASP A 125 5.31 6.08 8.39
N ALA A 126 4.99 5.54 9.55
CA ALA A 126 4.69 6.28 10.78
C ALA A 126 5.94 6.84 11.49
N PHE A 127 7.15 6.36 11.18
CA PHE A 127 8.42 6.98 11.59
C PHE A 127 8.71 8.26 10.78
N HIS A 128 8.08 8.41 9.61
CA HIS A 128 8.24 9.53 8.70
C HIS A 128 9.71 9.83 8.36
N VAL A 129 10.44 8.82 7.85
CA VAL A 129 11.87 8.96 7.53
C VAL A 129 12.14 10.13 6.58
N CYS A 130 13.18 10.90 6.88
CA CYS A 130 13.60 12.01 6.03
C CYS A 130 14.49 11.54 4.86
N PRO A 131 14.36 12.13 3.65
CA PRO A 131 15.22 11.77 2.51
C PRO A 131 16.72 11.92 2.78
N SER A 132 17.11 12.87 3.64
CA SER A 132 18.51 13.08 4.05
C SER A 132 19.02 12.04 5.06
N SER A 133 18.15 11.20 5.61
CA SER A 133 18.51 10.19 6.59
C SER A 133 19.18 8.99 5.90
N SER A 134 20.21 8.46 6.55
CA SER A 134 20.84 7.20 6.15
C SER A 134 19.94 5.97 6.29
N ASN A 135 18.81 6.12 6.96
CA ASN A 135 17.87 5.04 7.29
C ASN A 135 16.91 4.71 6.16
N VAL A 136 16.75 5.60 5.19
CA VAL A 136 15.80 5.43 4.07
C VAL A 136 16.02 4.07 3.39
N VAL A 137 17.28 3.76 3.06
CA VAL A 137 17.64 2.51 2.40
C VAL A 137 17.41 1.30 3.30
N GLN A 138 17.81 1.39 4.57
CA GLN A 138 17.65 0.27 5.51
C GLN A 138 16.19 -0.07 5.70
N ARG A 139 15.35 0.93 6.02
CA ARG A 139 13.89 0.78 6.14
C ARG A 139 13.25 0.25 4.87
N TYR A 140 13.66 0.73 3.70
CA TYR A 140 13.16 0.20 2.43
C TYR A 140 13.49 -1.29 2.27
N VAL A 141 14.75 -1.68 2.50
CA VAL A 141 15.19 -3.07 2.34
C VAL A 141 14.48 -4.01 3.31
N VAL A 142 14.31 -3.63 4.58
CA VAL A 142 13.57 -4.48 5.54
C VAL A 142 12.06 -4.51 5.28
N ALA A 143 11.48 -3.44 4.76
CA ALA A 143 10.09 -3.46 4.29
C ALA A 143 9.91 -4.35 3.05
N LEU A 144 10.89 -4.35 2.14
CA LEU A 144 10.90 -5.25 0.98
C LEU A 144 10.94 -6.71 1.42
N ILE A 145 11.83 -7.05 2.35
CA ILE A 145 11.91 -8.37 3.01
C ILE A 145 10.55 -8.76 3.59
N TYR A 146 9.91 -7.85 4.34
CA TYR A 146 8.59 -8.07 4.92
C TYR A 146 7.54 -8.41 3.85
N PHE A 147 7.40 -7.60 2.79
CA PHE A 147 6.40 -7.85 1.76
C PHE A 147 6.73 -9.06 0.88
N GLN A 148 8.01 -9.33 0.63
CA GLN A 148 8.45 -10.48 -0.16
C GLN A 148 8.21 -11.80 0.55
N MET A 149 8.32 -11.82 1.88
CA MET A 149 8.11 -13.01 2.71
C MET A 149 6.72 -13.06 3.35
N ASN A 150 5.74 -12.39 2.73
CA ASN A 150 4.34 -12.42 3.14
C ASN A 150 4.14 -12.02 4.62
N GLY A 151 4.80 -10.93 5.03
CA GLY A 151 4.92 -10.44 6.40
C GLY A 151 3.63 -10.28 7.19
N ASN A 152 2.52 -9.99 6.50
CA ASN A 152 1.20 -9.91 7.12
C ASN A 152 0.72 -11.25 7.73
N ASN A 153 1.31 -12.37 7.32
CA ASN A 153 1.02 -13.72 7.78
C ASN A 153 2.12 -14.29 8.69
N TRP A 154 3.08 -13.46 9.10
CA TRP A 154 4.07 -13.85 10.10
C TRP A 154 3.41 -14.12 11.44
N THR A 155 3.96 -15.08 12.18
CA THR A 155 3.41 -15.50 13.47
C THR A 155 3.61 -14.42 14.54
N ASN A 156 4.77 -13.76 14.53
CA ASN A 156 5.20 -12.80 15.53
C ASN A 156 5.60 -11.47 14.86
N CYS A 157 5.29 -10.36 15.53
CA CYS A 157 5.77 -9.02 15.17
C CYS A 157 5.41 -8.54 13.75
N ALA A 158 4.29 -9.00 13.18
CA ALA A 158 3.75 -8.47 11.93
C ALA A 158 3.19 -7.04 12.11
N ALA A 159 3.12 -6.25 11.04
CA ALA A 159 2.82 -4.81 11.10
C ALA A 159 1.44 -4.46 11.70
N ALA A 160 0.43 -5.29 11.46
CA ALA A 160 -0.95 -5.00 11.86
C ALA A 160 -1.80 -6.26 12.06
N SER A 161 -1.24 -7.32 12.66
CA SER A 161 -2.06 -8.47 13.04
C SER A 161 -2.72 -8.25 14.41
N ALA A 162 -3.81 -8.98 14.68
CA ALA A 162 -4.36 -9.17 16.02
C ALA A 162 -3.33 -9.79 17.02
N SER A 163 -2.16 -10.20 16.51
CA SER A 163 -0.97 -10.64 17.22
C SER A 163 0.18 -9.62 17.15
N SER A 164 -0.11 -8.30 17.14
CA SER A 164 0.89 -7.25 17.41
C SER A 164 1.73 -7.50 18.68
N MET A 165 1.31 -8.48 19.48
CA MET A 165 2.09 -9.26 20.42
C MET A 165 3.34 -9.85 19.74
N CYS A 166 4.43 -9.13 19.87
CA CYS A 166 5.77 -9.69 19.81
C CYS A 166 5.94 -10.65 21.00
N GLU A 167 5.45 -11.89 20.89
CA GLU A 167 5.51 -12.89 21.96
C GLU A 167 5.84 -14.28 21.42
N VAL A 168 6.79 -14.97 22.05
CA VAL A 168 7.09 -16.39 21.79
C VAL A 168 7.01 -17.12 23.12
N ASP A 169 6.30 -18.25 23.16
CA ASP A 169 6.14 -19.09 24.35
C ASP A 169 5.64 -18.33 25.61
N ASN A 170 4.71 -17.38 25.44
CA ASN A 170 4.21 -16.47 26.48
C ASN A 170 5.27 -15.55 27.10
N GLN A 171 6.38 -15.32 26.39
CA GLN A 171 7.37 -14.31 26.74
C GLN A 171 7.37 -13.21 25.69
N ALA A 172 7.34 -11.96 26.15
CA ALA A 172 7.51 -10.81 25.28
C ALA A 172 8.86 -10.90 24.56
N LEU A 173 8.82 -11.03 23.23
CA LEU A 173 9.96 -10.81 22.38
C LEU A 173 10.41 -9.36 22.53
N LYS A 174 11.73 -9.17 22.56
CA LYS A 174 12.30 -7.83 22.59
C LYS A 174 12.17 -7.19 21.19
N GLY A 175 11.49 -6.05 21.14
CA GLY A 175 11.42 -5.19 19.96
C GLY A 175 9.99 -4.86 19.55
N ASP A 176 9.87 -3.92 18.63
CA ASP A 176 8.60 -3.47 18.08
C ASP A 176 8.20 -4.31 16.85
N PRO A 177 6.92 -4.33 16.48
CA PRO A 177 6.48 -4.92 15.23
C PRO A 177 7.20 -4.32 14.02
N PHE A 178 7.36 -5.11 12.96
CA PHE A 178 7.83 -4.63 11.67
C PHE A 178 6.93 -3.51 11.16
N LEU A 179 7.51 -2.56 10.42
CA LEU A 179 6.79 -1.42 9.85
C LEU A 179 6.14 -0.48 10.89
N SER A 180 6.48 -0.62 12.17
CA SER A 180 5.99 0.27 13.21
C SER A 180 6.61 1.69 13.12
N ALA A 181 6.11 2.59 13.96
CA ALA A 181 6.56 3.97 14.03
C ALA A 181 7.95 4.14 14.67
N SER A 182 8.57 3.08 15.20
CA SER A 182 9.90 3.15 15.80
C SER A 182 11.00 3.05 14.74
N HIS A 183 12.21 3.41 15.16
CA HIS A 183 13.43 3.23 14.37
C HIS A 183 13.60 1.75 14.00
N GLU A 184 14.07 1.43 12.79
CA GLU A 184 14.14 0.05 12.30
C GLU A 184 14.98 -0.87 13.20
N CYS A 185 16.06 -0.36 13.81
CA CYS A 185 16.85 -1.08 14.83
C CYS A 185 16.11 -1.46 16.12
N SER A 186 14.92 -0.89 16.37
CA SER A 186 14.06 -1.28 17.49
C SER A 186 13.09 -2.39 17.11
N TRP A 187 12.94 -2.71 15.83
CA TRP A 187 12.05 -3.78 15.41
C TRP A 187 12.61 -5.14 15.84
N ALA A 188 11.71 -6.03 16.24
CA ALA A 188 12.08 -7.38 16.61
C ALA A 188 12.87 -8.07 15.47
N PHE A 189 13.77 -8.98 15.84
CA PHE A 189 14.58 -9.76 14.89
C PHE A 189 15.60 -8.99 14.06
N LEU A 190 15.70 -7.66 14.21
CA LEU A 190 16.75 -6.86 13.61
C LEU A 190 17.85 -6.59 14.62
N ILE A 191 19.09 -6.87 14.24
CA ILE A 191 20.27 -6.55 15.06
C ILE A 191 21.02 -5.42 14.37
N CYS A 192 21.31 -4.38 15.13
CA CYS A 192 22.09 -3.24 14.67
C CYS A 192 23.43 -3.11 15.39
N ASP A 193 24.39 -2.50 14.71
CA ASP A 193 25.64 -2.04 15.31
C ASP A 193 25.45 -0.75 16.12
N SER A 194 26.55 -0.23 16.68
CA SER A 194 26.54 1.02 17.45
C SER A 194 26.25 2.27 16.62
N ASN A 195 26.24 2.17 15.29
CA ASN A 195 25.94 3.26 14.36
C ASN A 195 24.53 3.15 13.78
N GLU A 196 23.66 2.35 14.41
CA GLU A 196 22.27 2.14 13.98
C GLU A 196 22.18 1.53 12.56
N ARG A 197 23.15 0.68 12.21
CA ARG A 197 23.14 -0.08 10.95
C ARG A 197 22.74 -1.51 11.21
N ILE A 198 21.75 -1.99 10.44
CA ILE A 198 21.31 -3.38 10.49
C ILE A 198 22.47 -4.26 10.01
N THR A 199 22.91 -5.18 10.88
CA THR A 199 23.95 -6.17 10.58
C THR A 199 23.36 -7.56 10.37
N ASN A 200 22.22 -7.87 11.03
CA ASN A 200 21.59 -9.19 10.95
C ASN A 200 20.06 -9.07 10.93
N VAL A 201 19.43 -10.06 10.28
CA VAL A 201 17.98 -10.25 10.22
C VAL A 201 17.68 -11.71 10.60
N GLU A 202 17.00 -11.94 11.72
CA GLU A 202 16.78 -13.26 12.33
C GLU A 202 15.29 -13.65 12.36
N ILE A 203 14.71 -13.94 11.19
CA ILE A 203 13.25 -14.14 11.01
C ILE A 203 12.87 -15.58 10.62
N ASP A 204 13.81 -16.51 10.70
CA ASP A 204 13.72 -17.90 10.22
C ASP A 204 12.57 -18.70 10.85
N ALA A 205 12.21 -18.41 12.11
CA ALA A 205 11.12 -19.06 12.83
C ALA A 205 9.79 -18.26 12.79
N ASN A 206 9.47 -17.60 11.67
CA ASN A 206 8.31 -16.69 11.59
C ASN A 206 7.29 -17.01 10.49
N ASN A 207 7.11 -18.29 10.16
CA ASN A 207 6.17 -18.74 9.13
C ASN A 207 6.42 -18.07 7.75
N LEU A 208 7.68 -18.01 7.35
CA LEU A 208 8.11 -17.34 6.13
C LEU A 208 7.52 -18.04 4.89
N SER A 209 6.90 -17.26 4.00
CA SER A 209 6.42 -17.73 2.69
C SER A 209 6.71 -16.68 1.62
N GLY A 210 7.32 -17.08 0.51
CA GLY A 210 7.78 -16.17 -0.54
C GLY A 210 6.89 -16.15 -1.79
N GLN A 211 6.95 -15.05 -2.54
CA GLN A 211 6.48 -14.95 -3.94
C GLN A 211 7.65 -14.86 -4.90
#